data_AF-A0ABD0NC25-F1
#
_entry.id   AF-A0ABD0NC25-F1
#
_cell.length_a   1.000
_cell.length_b   1.000
_cell.length_c   1.000
_cell.angle_alpha   90.00
_cell.angle_beta   90.00
_cell.angle_gamma   90.00
#
_symmetry.space_group_name_H-M   'P 1'
#
loop_
_entity.id
_entity.type
_entity.pdbx_description
1 polymer ?
#
loop_
_entity_poly.entity_id
_entity_poly.type
_entity_poly.pdbx_seq_one_letter_code
_entity_poly.pdbx_strand_id
1 'polypeptide(L)' 'KMEAAYYDNIMEQQRLEPEFFRVGFYGRKFPFFLRNKEFVCRGHDYERLEAFQQRMLGEFPQAIAMQHPNQPDEGILQ' A
#
# COMPACT_ATOMS: atom_id res chain seq x y z
N LYS A 1 8.53 -18.81 -29.80
CA LYS A 1 7.04 -18.83 -29.80
C LYS A 1 6.46 -18.06 -28.62
N MET A 2 6.94 -18.28 -27.39
CA MET A 2 6.48 -17.56 -26.20
C MET A 2 6.83 -16.05 -26.22
N GLU A 3 8.04 -15.71 -26.68
CA GLU A 3 8.49 -14.31 -26.78
C GLU A 3 7.63 -13.48 -27.74
N ALA A 4 7.28 -14.03 -28.91
CA ALA A 4 6.41 -13.37 -29.88
C ALA A 4 5.05 -12.99 -29.25
N ALA A 5 4.44 -13.91 -28.50
CA ALA A 5 3.19 -13.64 -27.81
C ALA A 5 3.30 -12.54 -26.74
N TYR A 6 4.46 -12.38 -26.07
CA TYR A 6 4.65 -11.28 -25.14
C TYR A 6 4.75 -9.92 -25.83
N TYR A 7 5.39 -9.85 -27.01
CA TYR A 7 5.43 -8.61 -27.79
C TYR A 7 4.04 -8.19 -28.24
N ASP A 8 3.25 -9.13 -28.77
CA ASP A 8 1.87 -8.88 -29.19
C ASP A 8 1.03 -8.38 -28.00
N ASN A 9 1.13 -9.04 -26.84
CA ASN A 9 0.42 -8.61 -25.62
C ASN A 9 0.87 -7.22 -25.12
N ILE A 10 2.15 -6.87 -25.22
CA ILE A 10 2.65 -5.54 -24.81
C ILE A 10 2.04 -4.44 -25.68
N MET A 11 1.90 -4.69 -26.98
CA MET A 11 1.43 -3.71 -27.96
C MET A 11 -0.10 -3.56 -27.98
N GLU A 12 -0.82 -4.68 -27.86
CA GLU A 12 -2.26 -4.72 -28.15
C GLU A 12 -3.12 -4.79 -26.88
N GLN A 13 -2.62 -5.39 -25.80
CA GLN A 13 -3.41 -5.58 -24.59
C GLN A 13 -3.47 -4.28 -23.78
N GLN A 14 -4.69 -3.80 -23.54
CA GLN A 14 -4.93 -2.73 -22.59
C GLN A 14 -4.53 -3.19 -21.18
N ARG A 15 -3.67 -2.42 -20.53
CA ARG A 15 -3.22 -2.64 -19.15
C ARG A 15 -3.70 -1.49 -18.30
N LEU A 16 -4.17 -1.81 -17.10
CA LEU A 16 -4.57 -0.79 -16.14
C LEU A 16 -3.34 -0.06 -15.64
N GLU A 17 -3.47 1.26 -15.49
CA GLU A 17 -2.46 2.02 -14.78
C GLU A 17 -2.47 1.60 -13.31
N PRO A 18 -1.30 1.27 -12.73
CA PRO A 18 -1.24 0.88 -11.33
C PRO A 18 -1.49 2.08 -10.42
N GLU A 19 -2.35 1.91 -9.42
CA GLU A 19 -2.45 2.86 -8.31
C GLU A 19 -1.33 2.62 -7.30
N PHE A 20 -0.90 3.68 -6.60
CA PHE A 20 0.09 3.60 -5.53
C PHE A 20 -0.41 4.33 -4.28
N PHE A 21 -0.19 3.71 -3.12
CA PHE A 21 -0.62 4.23 -1.83
C PHE A 21 0.56 4.44 -0.91
N ARG A 22 0.60 5.60 -0.25
CA ARG A 22 1.55 5.84 0.84
C ARG A 22 0.95 5.32 2.14
N VAL A 23 1.71 4.49 2.86
CA VAL A 23 1.31 3.93 4.15
C VAL A 23 2.41 4.17 5.19
N GLY A 24 2.03 4.66 6.36
CA GLY A 24 2.92 4.84 7.51
C GLY A 24 2.54 3.90 8.65
N PHE A 25 3.53 3.24 9.23
CA PHE A 25 3.34 2.36 10.39
C PHE A 25 3.96 3.01 11.62
N TYR A 26 3.15 3.47 12.57
CA TYR A 26 3.60 4.27 13.70
C TYR A 26 3.31 3.62 15.04
N GLY A 27 4.26 3.75 15.97
CA GLY A 27 4.15 3.24 17.34
C GLY A 27 4.85 1.90 17.56
N ARG A 28 5.25 1.65 18.81
CA ARG A 28 6.14 0.53 19.18
C ARG A 28 5.56 -0.87 18.97
N LYS A 29 4.25 -1.01 18.82
CA LYS A 29 3.58 -2.30 18.61
C LYS A 29 3.84 -2.91 17.23
N PHE A 30 4.26 -2.11 16.25
CA PHE A 30 4.69 -2.65 14.96
C PHE A 30 6.07 -3.32 15.03
N PRO A 31 6.30 -4.37 14.22
CA PRO A 31 7.62 -4.97 14.04
C PRO A 31 8.68 -3.93 13.67
N PHE A 32 9.93 -4.15 14.09
CA PHE A 32 11.03 -3.19 13.90
C PHE A 32 11.23 -2.75 12.44
N PHE A 33 10.99 -3.65 11.48
CA PHE A 33 11.15 -3.32 10.07
C PHE A 33 10.07 -2.38 9.52
N LEU A 34 8.91 -2.27 10.19
CA LEU A 34 7.80 -1.36 9.85
C LEU A 34 7.76 -0.13 10.76
N ARG A 35 8.13 -0.28 12.04
CA ARG A 35 7.97 0.73 13.08
C ARG A 35 8.56 2.08 12.68
N ASN A 36 7.71 3.10 12.73
CA ASN A 36 8.00 4.49 12.43
C ASN A 36 8.60 4.69 11.03
N LYS A 37 8.08 3.94 10.05
CA LYS A 37 8.49 4.04 8.65
C LYS A 37 7.30 4.18 7.72
N GLU A 38 7.58 4.78 6.58
CA GLU A 38 6.64 4.94 5.48
C GLU A 38 7.06 4.10 4.27
N PHE A 39 6.06 3.62 3.53
CA PHE A 39 6.23 2.83 2.33
C PHE A 39 5.29 3.33 1.24
N VAL A 40 5.68 3.07 -0.01
CA VAL A 40 4.80 3.19 -1.17
C VAL A 40 4.43 1.79 -1.62
N CYS A 41 3.15 1.46 -1.55
CA CYS A 41 2.60 0.17 -1.94
C CYS A 41 1.90 0.30 -3.29
N ARG A 42 2.20 -0.61 -4.22
CA ARG A 42 1.39 -0.76 -5.43
C ARG A 42 0.04 -1.38 -5.06
N GLY A 43 -1.04 -0.76 -5.51
CA GLY A 43 -2.40 -1.26 -5.36
C GLY A 43 -2.65 -2.49 -6.23
N HIS A 44 -3.67 -3.27 -5.85
CA HIS A 44 -4.24 -4.26 -6.74
C HIS A 44 -5.02 -3.59 -7.90
N ASP A 45 -5.33 -4.38 -8.93
CA ASP A 45 -6.11 -3.87 -10.07
C ASP A 45 -7.45 -3.29 -9.59
N TYR A 46 -7.74 -2.05 -10.01
CA TYR A 46 -8.91 -1.27 -9.59
C TYR A 46 -9.05 -1.04 -8.07
N GLU A 47 -7.99 -1.27 -7.29
CA GLU A 47 -8.04 -1.05 -5.84
C GLU A 47 -8.12 0.44 -5.54
N ARG A 48 -9.17 0.86 -4.83
CA ARG A 48 -9.32 2.23 -4.33
C ARG A 48 -8.75 2.35 -2.91
N LEU A 49 -8.46 3.57 -2.48
CA LEU A 49 -7.92 3.86 -1.14
C LEU A 49 -8.71 3.19 0.00
N GLU A 50 -10.04 3.21 -0.05
CA GLU A 50 -10.90 2.60 0.98
C GLU A 50 -10.68 1.08 1.07
N ALA A 51 -10.61 0.39 -0.06
CA ALA A 51 -10.34 -1.04 -0.12
C ALA A 51 -8.92 -1.37 0.35
N PHE A 52 -7.92 -0.57 -0.06
CA PHE A 52 -6.56 -0.68 0.42
C PHE A 52 -6.47 -0.53 1.95
N GLN A 53 -7.14 0.47 2.51
CA GLN A 53 -7.18 0.70 3.96
C GLN A 53 -7.82 -0.48 4.71
N GLN A 54 -8.96 -0.99 4.22
CA GLN A 54 -9.60 -2.16 4.83
C GLN A 54 -8.70 -3.39 4.81
N ARG A 55 -7.99 -3.62 3.69
CA ARG A 55 -7.02 -4.71 3.57
C ARG A 55 -5.87 -4.54 4.56
N MET A 56 -5.28 -3.35 4.67
CA MET A 56 -4.22 -3.07 5.65
C MET A 56 -4.68 -3.27 7.10
N LEU A 57 -5.89 -2.85 7.43
CA LEU A 57 -6.48 -3.08 8.77
C LEU A 57 -6.79 -4.57 9.01
N GLY A 58 -7.10 -5.34 7.97
CA GLY A 58 -7.22 -6.79 8.05
C GLY A 58 -5.90 -7.49 8.38
N GLU A 59 -4.78 -7.03 7.80
CA GLU A 59 -3.42 -7.52 8.11
C GLU A 59 -2.96 -7.11 9.52
N PHE A 60 -3.40 -5.95 10.00
CA PHE A 60 -3.07 -5.42 11.32
C PHE A 60 -4.33 -5.08 12.13
N PRO A 61 -5.08 -6.07 12.67
CA PRO A 61 -6.38 -5.85 13.31
C PRO A 61 -6.34 -4.94 14.55
N GLN A 62 -5.17 -4.79 15.17
CA GLN A 62 -4.95 -3.94 16.35
C GLN A 62 -4.49 -2.53 15.98
N ALA A 63 -4.29 -2.25 14.69
CA ALA A 63 -3.94 -0.91 14.21
C ALA A 63 -5.18 -0.02 14.14
N ILE A 64 -4.96 1.28 14.28
CA ILE A 64 -6.00 2.30 14.15
C ILE A 64 -5.58 3.20 12.99
N ALA A 65 -6.50 3.40 12.04
CA ALA A 65 -6.25 4.31 10.93
C ALA A 65 -6.13 5.75 11.44
N MET A 66 -5.08 6.45 11.04
CA MET A 66 -4.95 7.88 11.30
C MET A 66 -6.00 8.65 10.50
N GLN A 67 -6.58 9.69 11.11
CA GLN A 67 -7.60 10.52 10.47
C GLN A 67 -7.01 11.46 9.41
N HIS A 68 -5.72 11.76 9.49
CA HIS A 68 -5.03 12.69 8.61
C HIS A 68 -3.70 12.11 8.12
N PRO A 69 -3.27 12.46 6.89
CA PRO A 69 -2.03 11.95 6.30
C PRO A 69 -0.77 12.68 6.78
N ASN A 70 -0.89 13.59 7.76
CA ASN A 70 0.22 14.37 8.28
C ASN A 70 1.19 13.48 9.08
N GLN A 71 2.39 14.01 9.34
CA GLN A 71 3.32 13.34 10.24
C GLN A 71 2.65 13.13 11.61
N PRO A 72 2.81 11.94 12.22
CA PRO A 72 2.25 11.66 13.54
C PRO A 72 2.95 12.50 14.61
N ASP A 73 2.21 12.86 15.64
CA ASP A 73 2.78 13.50 16.83
C ASP A 73 3.78 12.58 17.53
N GLU A 74 4.74 13.15 18.25
CA GLU A 74 5.74 12.37 18.99
C GLU A 74 5.11 11.36 19.96
N GLY A 75 3.95 11.68 20.54
CA GLY A 75 3.22 10.77 21.43
C GLY A 75 2.77 9.45 20.75
N ILE A 76 2.55 9.46 19.43
CA ILE A 76 2.19 8.27 18.65
C ILE A 76 3.44 7.44 18.30
N LEU A 77 4.60 8.11 18.18
CA LEU A 77 5.88 7.47 17.85
C LEU A 77 6.51 6.72 19.04
N GLN A 78 6.07 7.02 20.26
CA GLN A 78 6.53 6.44 21.52
C GLN A 78 6.06 5.00 21.77
#